data_AF-A0A7X7DVI6-F1
#
_entry.id   AF-A0A7X7DVI6-F1
#
_cell.length_a   1.000
_cell.length_b   1.000
_cell.length_c   1.000
_cell.angle_alpha   90.00
_cell.angle_beta   90.00
_cell.angle_gamma   90.00
#
_symmetry.space_group_name_H-M   'P 1'
#
loop_
_entity.id
_entity.type
_entity.pdbx_description
1 polymer ?
#
loop_
_entity_poly.entity_id
_entity_poly.type
_entity_poly.pdbx_seq_one_letter_code
_entity_poly.pdbx_strand_id
1 'polypeptide(L)' 'MKEKVRIHLVTDIHYGPDVAVKKGESALWLLDGFVRRTNEIKPDLAVDLGDRIS' A
#
# COMPACT_ATOMS: atom_id res chain seq x y z
N MET A 1 21.81 -14.46 11.90
CA MET A 1 21.32 -13.19 11.31
C MET A 1 20.60 -13.52 10.01
N LYS A 2 19.54 -12.80 9.63
CA LYS A 2 18.95 -12.97 8.29
C LYS A 2 19.94 -12.47 7.24
N GLU A 3 20.15 -13.22 6.17
CA GLU A 3 21.07 -12.86 5.07
C GLU A 3 20.53 -11.75 4.16
N LYS A 4 19.20 -11.54 4.14
CA LYS A 4 18.53 -10.53 3.32
C LYS A 4 17.43 -9.84 4.12
N VAL A 5 17.31 -8.52 3.93
CA VAL A 5 16.20 -7.72 4.44
C VAL A 5 15.08 -7.77 3.41
N ARG A 6 13.87 -8.15 3.83
CA ARG A 6 12.67 -8.09 3.00
C ARG A 6 11.90 -6.81 3.34
N ILE A 7 11.69 -5.97 2.33
CA ILE A 7 10.90 -4.75 2.45
C ILE A 7 9.68 -4.90 1.55
N HIS A 8 8.51 -4.58 2.09
CA HIS A 8 7.30 -4.37 1.29
C HIS A 8 7.09 -2.87 1.12
N LEU A 9 6.79 -2.45 -0.11
CA LEU A 9 6.71 -1.05 -0.49
C LEU A 9 5.34 -0.78 -1.10
N VAL A 10 4.72 0.34 -0.73
CA VAL A 10 3.50 0.88 -1.33
C VAL A 10 3.64 2.39 -1.50
N THR A 11 2.95 2.96 -2.48
CA THR A 11 2.96 4.39 -2.79
C THR A 11 1.69 4.74 -3.58
N ASP A 12 1.37 6.03 -3.70
CA ASP A 12 0.36 6.54 -4.64
C ASP A 12 -1.02 5.87 -4.46
N ILE A 13 -1.41 5.65 -3.22
CA ILE A 13 -2.72 5.06 -2.88
C ILE A 13 -3.85 6.01 -3.31
N HIS A 14 -3.61 7.33 -3.24
CA HIS A 14 -4.53 8.38 -3.67
C HIS A 14 -5.98 8.18 -3.18
N TYR A 15 -6.14 7.84 -1.91
CA TYR A 15 -7.47 7.72 -1.32
C TYR A 15 -8.14 9.10 -1.25
N GLY A 16 -9.38 9.15 -1.74
CA GLY A 16 -10.18 10.37 -1.79
C GLY A 16 -11.50 10.13 -2.51
N PRO A 17 -12.34 11.15 -2.71
CA PRO A 17 -13.56 11.03 -3.49
C PRO A 17 -13.26 10.69 -4.96
N ASP A 18 -14.23 10.05 -5.61
CA ASP A 18 -14.19 9.86 -7.06
C ASP A 18 -14.26 11.20 -7.80
N VAL A 19 -13.39 11.38 -8.78
CA VAL A 19 -13.40 12.51 -9.72
C VAL A 19 -13.42 11.99 -11.16
N ALA A 20 -13.58 12.88 -12.14
CA ALA A 20 -13.74 12.51 -13.55
C ALA A 20 -12.63 11.59 -14.10
N VAL A 21 -11.41 11.67 -13.55
CA VAL A 21 -10.23 10.93 -14.02
C VAL A 21 -9.63 9.96 -12.99
N LYS A 22 -10.21 9.87 -11.79
CA LYS A 22 -9.63 9.05 -10.70
C LYS A 22 -10.72 8.48 -9.78
N LYS A 23 -10.59 7.18 -9.47
CA LYS A 23 -11.49 6.41 -8.61
C LYS A 23 -10.94 6.25 -7.19
N GLY A 24 -10.87 7.37 -6.45
CA GLY A 24 -10.23 7.43 -5.14
C GLY A 24 -10.91 6.55 -4.08
N GLU A 25 -12.23 6.31 -4.18
CA GLU A 25 -12.95 5.52 -3.18
C GLU A 25 -12.54 4.03 -3.23
N SER A 26 -12.06 3.58 -4.39
CA SER A 26 -11.58 2.21 -4.60
C SER A 26 -10.22 1.94 -3.96
N ALA A 27 -9.50 2.97 -3.53
CA ALA A 27 -8.12 2.88 -3.08
C ALA A 27 -7.94 1.94 -1.87
N LEU A 28 -8.83 2.01 -0.88
CA LEU A 28 -8.73 1.17 0.32
C LEU A 28 -8.96 -0.31 0.00
N TRP A 29 -9.88 -0.62 -0.91
CA TRP A 29 -10.12 -1.99 -1.34
C TRP A 29 -8.90 -2.56 -2.09
N LEU A 30 -8.26 -1.76 -2.95
CA LEU A 30 -7.03 -2.17 -3.63
C LEU A 30 -5.86 -2.35 -2.65
N LEU A 31 -5.75 -1.47 -1.65
CA LEU A 31 -4.72 -1.54 -0.61
C LEU A 31 -4.86 -2.79 0.28
N ASP A 32 -6.07 -3.30 0.50
CA ASP A 32 -6.30 -4.49 1.34
C ASP A 32 -5.49 -5.70 0.87
N GLY A 33 -5.37 -5.90 -0.45
CA GLY A 33 -4.57 -6.99 -1.01
C GLY A 33 -3.08 -6.90 -0.63
N PHE A 34 -2.53 -5.68 -0.62
CA PHE A 34 -1.16 -5.44 -0.15
C PHE A 34 -1.04 -5.68 1.35
N VAL A 35 -1.98 -5.18 2.15
CA VAL A 35 -1.98 -5.33 3.61
C VAL A 35 -2.04 -6.80 4.02
N ARG A 36 -2.97 -7.57 3.45
CA ARG A 36 -3.10 -9.02 3.69
C ARG A 36 -1.81 -9.76 3.38
N ARG A 37 -1.27 -9.56 2.18
CA ARG A 37 0.00 -10.20 1.77
C ARG A 37 1.16 -9.80 2.68
N THR A 38 1.21 -8.54 3.11
CA THR A 38 2.27 -8.04 4.02
C THR A 38 2.18 -8.71 5.39
N ASN A 39 0.97 -8.86 5.94
CA ASN A 39 0.74 -9.54 7.21
C ASN A 39 1.04 -11.04 7.13
N GLU A 40 0.77 -11.68 6.00
CA GLU A 40 1.10 -13.10 5.76
C GLU A 40 2.62 -13.32 5.65
N ILE A 41 3.30 -12.48 4.87
CA ILE A 41 4.73 -12.62 4.56
C ILE A 41 5.62 -12.17 5.72
N LYS A 42 5.13 -11.25 6.57
CA LYS A 42 5.88 -10.65 7.70
C LYS A 42 7.27 -10.16 7.27
N PRO A 43 7.35 -9.17 6.35
CA PRO A 43 8.63 -8.58 5.96
C PRO A 43 9.31 -7.92 7.18
N ASP A 44 10.58 -7.60 7.04
CA ASP A 44 11.33 -6.90 8.08
C ASP A 44 10.89 -5.43 8.19
N LEU A 45 10.34 -4.87 7.10
CA LEU A 45 9.80 -3.52 7.05
C LEU A 45 8.68 -3.42 6.00
N ALA A 46 7.63 -2.66 6.32
CA ALA A 46 6.67 -2.17 5.35
C ALA A 46 6.82 -0.64 5.26
N VAL A 47 6.92 -0.10 4.05
CA VAL A 47 7.15 1.32 3.78
C VAL A 47 6.05 1.85 2.88
N ASP A 48 5.45 2.97 3.29
CA ASP A 48 4.61 3.82 2.45
C ASP A 48 5.45 5.03 2.01
N LEU A 49 5.57 5.25 0.70
CA LEU A 49 6.37 6.34 0.14
C LEU A 49 5.62 7.67 -0.03
N GLY A 50 4.33 7.71 0.27
CA GLY A 50 3.53 8.93 0.21
C GLY A 50 2.40 8.89 -0.81
N ASP A 51 1.79 10.06 -1.00
CA ASP A 51 0.58 10.28 -1.81
C ASP A 51 -0.57 9.32 -1.46
N ARG A 52 -0.72 9.12 -0.14
CA ARG A 52 -1.75 8.22 0.42
C ARG A 52 -3.15 8.80 0.27
N ILE A 53 -3.28 10.12 0.34
CA ILE A 53 -4.55 10.85 0.40
C ILE A 53 -4.50 11.96 -0.66
N SER A 54 -5.61 12.14 -1.36
CA SER A 54 -5.80 13.18 -2.38
C SER A 54 -6.82 14.23 -1.97
#